data_AF-A0A537MWI1-F1
#
_entry.id   AF-A0A537MWI1-F1
#
_cell.length_a   1.000
_cell.length_b   1.000
_cell.length_c   1.000
_cell.angle_alpha   90.00
_cell.angle_beta   90.00
_cell.angle_gamma   90.00
#
_symmetry.space_group_name_H-M   'P 1'
#
loop_
_entity.id
_entity.type
_entity.pdbx_description
1 polymer ?
#
loop_
_entity_poly.entity_id
_entity_poly.type
_entity_poly.pdbx_seq_one_letter_code
_entity_poly.pdbx_strand_id
1 'polypeptide(L)'
;MVHATTLFTNALIERKGAKTGLLTTAGFRDVLEIGRERKYELYDLFIEMPKPLVPRLWRREAMERLAADGAVEKPLELDGALKEVAELVEQGVESLAICFLHSYANAAHERAIGAAIAERYQNLSISLSSDVAPEIREYLRASTTVANAYIRPLAEIYLERLEQALRAEGIPGGLFLMLSNGGLTHVSEAKRVPVQLLESGPAAGALAGA
;
A
#
# COMPACT_ATOMS: atom_id res chain seq x y z
N MET A 1 22.67 -4.59 -12.48
CA MET A 1 21.71 -5.59 -13.02
C MET A 1 20.32 -4.96 -13.08
N VAL A 2 19.54 -5.21 -14.14
CA VAL A 2 18.11 -4.80 -14.20
C VAL A 2 17.24 -6.04 -14.02
N HIS A 3 16.24 -5.94 -13.16
CA HIS A 3 15.36 -7.05 -12.80
C HIS A 3 13.88 -6.65 -12.90
N ALA A 4 13.07 -7.54 -13.45
CA ALA A 4 11.62 -7.45 -13.48
C ALA A 4 11.05 -8.78 -12.97
N THR A 5 9.88 -8.74 -12.33
CA THR A 5 9.29 -9.94 -11.73
C THR A 5 7.77 -9.90 -11.77
N THR A 6 7.15 -11.08 -11.88
CA THR A 6 5.70 -11.27 -11.75
C THR A 6 5.28 -11.65 -10.33
N LEU A 7 6.24 -11.81 -9.40
CA LEU A 7 5.99 -12.27 -8.03
C LEU A 7 4.88 -11.46 -7.34
N PHE A 8 4.92 -10.14 -7.47
CA PHE A 8 3.97 -9.24 -6.80
C PHE A 8 2.59 -9.26 -7.45
N THR A 9 2.51 -9.29 -8.78
CA THR A 9 1.27 -9.50 -9.52
C THR A 9 0.61 -10.81 -9.08
N ASN A 10 1.36 -11.91 -9.11
CA ASN A 10 0.85 -13.23 -8.74
C ASN A 10 0.39 -13.27 -7.27
N ALA A 11 1.12 -12.63 -6.34
CA ALA A 11 0.72 -12.55 -4.94
C ALA A 11 -0.63 -11.84 -4.75
N LEU A 12 -0.94 -10.81 -5.55
CA LEU A 12 -2.24 -10.13 -5.53
C LEU A 12 -3.36 -10.99 -6.12
N ILE A 13 -3.10 -11.61 -7.28
CA ILE A 13 -4.07 -12.49 -7.97
C ILE A 13 -4.43 -13.68 -7.07
N GLU A 14 -3.42 -14.34 -6.51
CA GLU A 14 -3.58 -15.55 -5.68
C GLU A 14 -3.97 -15.23 -4.23
N ARG A 15 -4.07 -13.95 -3.86
CA ARG A 15 -4.36 -13.50 -2.48
C ARG A 15 -3.36 -14.10 -1.46
N LYS A 16 -2.08 -14.09 -1.81
CA LYS A 16 -0.95 -14.58 -1.00
C LYS A 16 -0.03 -13.46 -0.52
N GLY A 17 -0.62 -12.36 -0.07
CA GLY A 17 0.11 -11.28 0.61
C GLY A 17 -0.02 -11.35 2.13
N ALA A 18 0.51 -10.33 2.79
CA ALA A 18 0.52 -10.21 4.24
C ALA A 18 -0.88 -9.96 4.80
N LYS A 19 -1.13 -10.39 6.05
CA LYS A 19 -2.35 -10.00 6.76
C LYS A 19 -2.36 -8.50 6.96
N THR A 20 -3.25 -7.81 6.25
CA THR A 20 -3.19 -6.36 6.10
C THR A 20 -4.39 -5.68 6.74
N GLY A 21 -4.13 -4.64 7.54
CA GLY A 21 -5.15 -3.73 8.06
C GLY A 21 -5.23 -2.45 7.24
N LEU A 22 -6.31 -1.71 7.44
CA LEU A 22 -6.52 -0.38 6.87
C LEU A 22 -6.98 0.58 7.98
N LEU A 23 -6.30 1.71 8.13
CA LEU A 23 -6.72 2.81 9.00
C LEU A 23 -7.18 3.99 8.12
N THR A 24 -8.43 4.42 8.28
CA THR A 24 -9.01 5.54 7.53
C THR A 24 -9.46 6.66 8.46
N THR A 25 -9.80 7.81 7.89
CA THR A 25 -10.59 8.84 8.56
C THR A 25 -11.90 8.22 9.07
N ALA A 26 -12.39 8.66 10.23
CA ALA A 26 -13.70 8.26 10.75
C ALA A 26 -14.83 8.54 9.75
N GLY A 27 -15.71 7.56 9.57
CA GLY A 27 -16.77 7.53 8.55
C GLY A 27 -16.35 6.97 7.19
N PHE A 28 -15.08 6.60 7.00
CA PHE A 28 -14.54 6.14 5.71
C PHE A 28 -14.07 4.68 5.71
N ARG A 29 -14.34 3.92 6.77
CA ARG A 29 -13.98 2.50 6.91
C ARG A 29 -14.37 1.63 5.70
N ASP A 30 -15.54 1.91 5.14
CA ASP A 30 -16.16 1.08 4.11
C ASP A 30 -15.84 1.56 2.68
N VAL A 31 -14.88 2.49 2.50
CA VAL A 31 -14.46 3.02 1.19
C VAL A 31 -14.09 1.94 0.18
N LEU A 32 -13.42 0.88 0.61
CA LEU A 32 -13.05 -0.23 -0.28
C LEU A 32 -14.24 -1.11 -0.67
N GLU A 33 -15.27 -1.17 0.17
CA GLU A 33 -16.48 -1.96 -0.10
C GLU A 33 -17.39 -1.23 -1.08
N ILE A 34 -17.59 0.07 -0.85
CA ILE A 34 -18.43 0.94 -1.69
C ILE A 34 -17.80 1.11 -3.08
N GLY A 35 -16.48 1.27 -3.12
CA GLY A 35 -15.74 1.38 -4.37
C GLY A 35 -16.09 2.66 -5.13
N ARG A 36 -16.51 2.50 -6.38
CA ARG A 36 -17.00 3.60 -7.24
C ARG A 36 -18.45 3.43 -7.67
N GLU A 37 -19.17 2.48 -7.06
CA GLU A 37 -20.53 2.10 -7.48
C GLU A 37 -20.62 1.76 -8.99
N ARG A 38 -19.51 1.28 -9.57
CA ARG A 38 -19.41 0.90 -10.99
C ARG A 38 -19.36 -0.61 -11.12
N LYS A 39 -20.23 -1.15 -11.98
CA LYS A 39 -20.17 -2.54 -12.44
C LYS A 39 -19.24 -2.63 -13.66
N TYR A 40 -18.42 -3.67 -13.72
CA TYR A 40 -17.62 -3.96 -14.92
C TYR A 40 -18.44 -4.70 -15.98
N GLU A 41 -19.48 -5.44 -15.59
CA GLU A 41 -20.53 -5.93 -16.49
C GLU A 41 -21.84 -5.19 -16.21
N LEU A 42 -22.17 -4.20 -17.06
CA LEU A 42 -23.31 -3.29 -16.83
C LEU A 42 -24.67 -3.98 -16.86
N TYR A 43 -24.79 -5.09 -17.60
CA TYR A 43 -26.04 -5.80 -17.83
C TYR A 43 -26.25 -6.99 -16.88
N ASP A 44 -25.24 -7.38 -16.12
CA ASP A 44 -25.39 -8.39 -15.09
C ASP A 44 -25.86 -7.74 -13.77
N LEU A 45 -27.11 -8.01 -13.41
CA LEU A 45 -27.69 -7.54 -12.16
C LEU A 45 -27.13 -8.28 -10.94
N PHE A 46 -26.66 -9.51 -11.12
CA PHE A 46 -26.21 -10.43 -10.07
C PHE A 46 -24.68 -10.56 -9.98
N ILE A 47 -23.95 -9.68 -10.67
CA ILE A 47 -22.49 -9.65 -10.68
C ILE A 47 -21.92 -9.67 -9.26
N GLU A 48 -21.04 -10.63 -8.96
CA GLU A 48 -20.29 -10.65 -7.72
C GLU A 48 -19.07 -9.73 -7.85
N MET A 49 -19.05 -8.65 -7.06
CA MET A 49 -17.91 -7.75 -7.05
C MET A 49 -16.70 -8.40 -6.35
N PRO A 50 -15.46 -8.17 -6.82
CA PRO A 50 -14.28 -8.68 -6.16
C PRO A 50 -14.19 -8.22 -4.71
N LYS A 51 -14.04 -9.16 -3.78
CA LYS A 51 -13.86 -8.85 -2.36
C LYS A 51 -12.60 -8.01 -2.14
N PRO A 52 -12.62 -6.93 -1.34
CA PRO A 52 -11.41 -6.14 -1.10
C PRO A 52 -10.27 -6.96 -0.46
N LEU A 53 -9.02 -6.51 -0.63
CA LEU A 53 -7.84 -7.19 -0.06
C LEU A 53 -7.85 -7.21 1.48
N VAL A 54 -8.38 -6.15 2.09
CA VAL A 54 -8.52 -6.02 3.53
C VAL A 54 -9.96 -6.36 3.92
N PRO A 55 -10.22 -7.41 4.74
CA PRO A 55 -11.55 -7.71 5.22
C PRO A 55 -12.05 -6.61 6.15
N ARG A 56 -13.37 -6.39 6.20
CA ARG A 56 -13.98 -5.28 6.96
C ARG A 56 -13.56 -5.25 8.44
N LEU A 57 -13.35 -6.40 9.06
CA LEU A 57 -12.93 -6.53 10.45
C LEU A 57 -11.53 -5.93 10.73
N TRP A 58 -10.66 -5.85 9.70
CA TRP A 58 -9.33 -5.22 9.78
C TRP A 58 -9.29 -3.79 9.24
N ARG A 59 -10.44 -3.20 8.92
CA ARG A 59 -10.57 -1.78 8.58
C ARG A 59 -10.98 -1.03 9.84
N ARG A 60 -10.16 -0.08 10.29
CA ARG A 60 -10.36 0.75 11.49
C ARG A 60 -10.37 2.22 11.14
N GLU A 61 -10.84 3.02 12.08
CA GLU A 61 -11.03 4.46 11.89
C GLU A 61 -10.23 5.24 12.92
N ALA A 62 -9.61 6.33 12.46
CA ALA A 62 -9.00 7.33 13.31
C ALA A 62 -9.89 8.56 13.38
N MET A 63 -10.06 9.11 14.58
CA MET A 63 -10.76 10.38 14.80
C MET A 63 -9.85 11.54 14.40
N GLU A 64 -9.93 11.93 13.13
CA GLU A 64 -9.17 13.03 12.54
C GLU A 64 -9.98 13.63 11.37
N ARG A 65 -9.68 14.86 10.95
CA ARG A 65 -10.26 15.43 9.72
C ARG A 65 -9.39 16.55 9.16
N LEU A 66 -9.16 16.50 7.86
CA LEU A 66 -8.60 17.59 7.07
C LEU A 66 -9.68 18.14 6.11
N ALA A 67 -9.63 19.45 5.85
CA ALA A 67 -10.37 20.11 4.79
C ALA A 67 -9.70 19.85 3.42
N ALA A 68 -10.42 20.16 2.35
CA ALA A 68 -9.93 19.94 0.97
C ALA A 68 -8.70 20.78 0.60
N ASP A 69 -8.48 21.91 1.28
CA ASP A 69 -7.29 22.77 1.17
C ASP A 69 -6.12 22.31 2.06
N GLY A 70 -6.30 21.22 2.82
CA GLY A 70 -5.31 20.69 3.76
C GLY A 70 -5.36 21.32 5.15
N ALA A 71 -6.28 22.25 5.43
CA ALA A 71 -6.46 22.79 6.77
C ALA A 71 -6.95 21.70 7.74
N VAL A 72 -6.52 21.77 9.00
CA VAL A 72 -6.96 20.82 10.03
C VAL A 72 -8.33 21.24 10.54
N GLU A 73 -9.37 20.45 10.21
CA GLU A 73 -10.73 20.64 10.77
C GLU A 73 -10.85 19.95 12.13
N LYS A 74 -10.28 18.75 12.24
CA LYS A 74 -10.21 18.00 13.49
C LYS A 74 -8.80 17.43 13.67
N PRO A 75 -8.09 17.79 14.75
CA PRO A 75 -6.78 17.21 15.03
C PRO A 75 -6.85 15.69 15.14
N LEU A 76 -5.76 15.02 14.76
CA LEU A 76 -5.60 13.59 14.96
C LEU A 76 -5.64 13.23 16.45
N GLU A 77 -6.63 12.42 16.84
CA GLU A 77 -6.65 11.75 18.14
C GLU A 77 -5.70 10.55 18.13
N LEU A 78 -4.43 10.82 18.41
CA LEU A 78 -3.34 9.86 18.25
C LEU A 78 -3.51 8.61 19.12
N ASP A 79 -3.87 8.78 20.40
CA ASP A 79 -4.02 7.65 21.34
C ASP A 79 -5.16 6.71 20.93
N GLY A 80 -6.29 7.28 20.48
CA GLY A 80 -7.42 6.51 19.96
C GLY A 80 -7.02 5.69 18.72
N ALA A 81 -6.32 6.31 17.77
CA ALA A 81 -5.81 5.63 16.59
C ALA A 81 -4.81 4.51 16.93
N LEU A 82 -3.90 4.74 17.88
CA LEU A 82 -2.94 3.73 18.34
C LEU A 82 -3.62 2.54 19.03
N LYS A 83 -4.74 2.76 19.72
CA LYS A 83 -5.54 1.69 20.31
C LYS A 83 -6.15 0.79 19.23
N GLU A 84 -6.74 1.38 18.19
CA GLU A 84 -7.28 0.61 17.06
C GLU A 84 -6.19 -0.21 16.36
N VAL A 85 -4.99 0.34 16.21
CA VAL A 85 -3.83 -0.37 15.65
C VAL A 85 -3.39 -1.51 16.56
N ALA A 86 -3.39 -1.31 17.88
CA ALA A 86 -3.07 -2.37 18.84
C ALA A 86 -4.00 -3.59 18.67
N GLU A 87 -5.30 -3.36 18.54
CA GLU A 87 -6.27 -4.44 18.30
C GLU A 87 -6.01 -5.19 16.98
N LEU A 88 -5.56 -4.48 15.93
CA LEU A 88 -5.18 -5.14 14.67
C LEU A 88 -3.94 -6.02 14.84
N VAL A 89 -2.93 -5.53 15.56
CA VAL A 89 -1.71 -6.29 15.85
C VAL A 89 -2.03 -7.54 16.67
N GLU A 90 -2.92 -7.43 17.67
CA GLU A 90 -3.39 -8.59 18.46
C GLU A 90 -4.12 -9.64 17.60
N GLN A 91 -4.78 -9.21 16.52
CA GLN A 91 -5.42 -10.10 15.55
C GLN A 91 -4.44 -10.68 14.51
N GLY A 92 -3.15 -10.40 14.64
CA GLY A 92 -2.08 -10.89 13.77
C GLY A 92 -1.97 -10.17 12.44
N VAL A 93 -2.36 -8.89 12.37
CA VAL A 93 -2.05 -8.03 11.23
C VAL A 93 -0.54 -7.76 11.19
N GLU A 94 0.07 -7.97 10.02
CA GLU A 94 1.51 -7.86 9.75
C GLU A 94 1.86 -6.60 8.95
N SER A 95 0.86 -6.00 8.30
CA SER A 95 1.02 -4.79 7.49
C SER A 95 -0.18 -3.87 7.62
N LEU A 96 0.03 -2.56 7.57
CA LEU A 96 -1.01 -1.56 7.75
C LEU A 96 -0.95 -0.52 6.62
N ALA A 97 -2.07 -0.33 5.94
CA ALA A 97 -2.31 0.82 5.08
C ALA A 97 -2.95 1.95 5.88
N ILE A 98 -2.48 3.19 5.71
CA ILE A 98 -3.07 4.38 6.32
C ILE A 98 -3.52 5.30 5.19
N CYS A 99 -4.82 5.61 5.15
CA CYS A 99 -5.41 6.44 4.11
C CYS A 99 -6.43 7.40 4.72
N PHE A 100 -5.95 8.60 5.04
CA PHE A 100 -6.77 9.71 5.51
C PHE A 100 -7.28 10.55 4.33
N LEU A 101 -8.42 11.20 4.53
CA LEU A 101 -8.93 12.15 3.56
C LEU A 101 -8.01 13.35 3.46
N HIS A 102 -7.82 13.83 2.23
CA HIS A 102 -6.99 14.98 1.92
C HIS A 102 -5.52 14.89 2.39
N SER A 103 -5.02 13.69 2.68
CA SER A 103 -3.61 13.47 3.01
C SER A 103 -2.64 13.79 1.85
N TYR A 104 -3.16 13.81 0.60
CA TYR A 104 -2.43 14.31 -0.56
C TYR A 104 -2.15 15.83 -0.48
N ALA A 105 -3.02 16.59 0.20
CA ALA A 105 -2.86 18.03 0.39
C ALA A 105 -2.07 18.33 1.67
N ASN A 106 -2.30 17.57 2.74
CA ASN A 106 -1.58 17.67 4.00
C ASN A 106 -1.32 16.28 4.62
N ALA A 107 -0.08 15.81 4.51
CA ALA A 107 0.34 14.49 5.00
C ALA A 107 0.59 14.43 6.53
N ALA A 108 0.39 15.53 7.27
CA ALA A 108 0.83 15.63 8.66
C ALA A 108 0.21 14.55 9.57
N HIS A 109 -1.09 14.29 9.44
CA HIS A 109 -1.75 13.26 10.26
C HIS A 109 -1.24 11.85 9.94
N GLU A 110 -1.12 11.48 8.65
CA GLU A 110 -0.61 10.16 8.26
C GLU A 110 0.83 9.94 8.72
N ARG A 111 1.69 10.96 8.59
CA ARG A 111 3.08 10.89 9.06
C ARG A 111 3.18 10.79 10.58
N ALA A 112 2.36 11.54 11.31
CA ALA A 112 2.35 11.53 12.77
C ALA A 112 1.96 10.14 13.32
N ILE A 113 0.85 9.56 12.84
CA ILE A 113 0.47 8.20 13.25
C ILE A 113 1.47 7.16 12.76
N GLY A 114 1.99 7.29 11.53
CA GLY A 114 2.97 6.37 10.96
C GLY A 114 4.25 6.31 11.80
N ALA A 115 4.78 7.46 12.22
CA ALA A 115 5.94 7.54 13.10
C ALA A 115 5.67 6.90 14.47
N ALA A 116 4.54 7.24 15.10
CA ALA A 116 4.18 6.68 16.40
C ALA A 116 3.98 5.15 16.38
N ILE A 117 3.41 4.62 15.29
CA ILE A 117 3.28 3.16 15.10
C ILE A 117 4.66 2.52 14.89
N ALA A 118 5.53 3.12 14.06
CA ALA A 118 6.86 2.58 13.79
C ALA A 118 7.73 2.50 15.05
N GLU A 119 7.60 3.47 15.96
CA GLU A 119 8.28 3.45 17.26
C GLU A 119 7.80 2.31 18.17
N ARG A 120 6.50 1.97 18.12
CA ARG A 120 5.87 0.97 19.00
C ARG A 120 5.88 -0.45 18.44
N TYR A 121 5.81 -0.61 17.12
CA TYR A 121 5.62 -1.89 16.43
C TYR A 121 6.65 -2.08 15.31
N GLN A 122 7.88 -2.43 15.67
CA GLN A 122 9.00 -2.57 14.72
C GLN A 122 8.78 -3.62 13.62
N ASN A 123 7.91 -4.60 13.87
CA ASN A 123 7.61 -5.68 12.92
C ASN A 123 6.38 -5.41 12.04
N LEU A 124 5.69 -4.28 12.24
CA LEU A 124 4.52 -3.92 11.45
C LEU A 124 4.95 -3.07 10.25
N SER A 125 4.74 -3.57 9.03
CA SER A 125 4.97 -2.79 7.81
C SER A 125 3.90 -1.70 7.67
N ILE A 126 4.28 -0.46 7.36
CA ILE A 126 3.33 0.68 7.28
C ILE A 126 3.42 1.37 5.93
N SER A 127 2.31 1.43 5.19
CA SER A 127 2.21 2.23 3.96
C SER A 127 1.31 3.44 4.17
N LEU A 128 1.86 4.64 3.98
CA LEU A 128 1.10 5.89 4.01
C LEU A 128 0.59 6.22 2.62
N SER A 129 -0.68 6.61 2.51
CA SER A 129 -1.26 6.93 1.21
C SER A 129 -0.65 8.18 0.58
N SER A 130 -0.20 9.14 1.42
CA SER A 130 0.57 10.32 1.00
C SER A 130 1.92 9.99 0.37
N ASP A 131 2.44 8.79 0.63
CA ASP A 131 3.75 8.36 0.16
C ASP A 131 3.64 7.40 -1.05
N VAL A 132 2.56 6.64 -1.12
CA VAL A 132 2.31 5.64 -2.16
C VAL A 132 1.58 6.23 -3.36
N ALA A 133 0.51 7.00 -3.13
CA ALA A 133 -0.34 7.56 -4.17
C ALA A 133 -0.95 8.90 -3.71
N PRO A 134 -0.16 9.99 -3.63
CA PRO A 134 -0.61 11.31 -3.17
C PRO A 134 -1.52 12.02 -4.18
N GLU A 135 -2.63 11.38 -4.51
CA GLU A 135 -3.58 11.82 -5.52
C GLU A 135 -4.97 12.03 -4.90
N ILE A 136 -5.75 12.93 -5.51
CA ILE A 136 -7.15 13.16 -5.12
C ILE A 136 -8.00 11.90 -5.38
N ARG A 137 -9.11 11.77 -4.63
CA ARG A 137 -10.05 10.63 -4.60
C ARG A 137 -9.58 9.44 -3.77
N GLU A 138 -10.30 9.21 -2.69
CA GLU A 138 -10.03 8.27 -1.62
C GLU A 138 -10.07 6.81 -2.05
N TYR A 139 -10.98 6.37 -2.92
CA TYR A 139 -11.07 4.95 -3.26
C TYR A 139 -9.83 4.44 -4.01
N LEU A 140 -9.41 5.13 -5.08
CA LEU A 140 -8.24 4.70 -5.86
C LEU A 140 -6.97 4.79 -5.03
N ARG A 141 -6.83 5.87 -4.24
CA ARG A 141 -5.70 6.03 -3.31
C ARG A 141 -5.68 4.93 -2.25
N ALA A 142 -6.81 4.63 -1.60
CA ALA A 142 -6.91 3.56 -0.61
C ALA A 142 -6.61 2.19 -1.22
N SER A 143 -7.18 1.88 -2.39
CA SER A 143 -6.96 0.62 -3.10
C SER A 143 -5.48 0.40 -3.42
N THR A 144 -4.81 1.41 -3.99
CA THR A 144 -3.37 1.33 -4.31
C THR A 144 -2.50 1.24 -3.06
N THR A 145 -2.82 2.01 -2.00
CA THR A 145 -2.09 1.97 -0.73
C THR A 145 -2.22 0.61 -0.04
N VAL A 146 -3.41 0.03 -0.10
CA VAL A 146 -3.70 -1.30 0.43
C VAL A 146 -2.97 -2.38 -0.37
N ALA A 147 -3.00 -2.31 -1.70
CA ALA A 147 -2.23 -3.24 -2.54
C ALA A 147 -0.74 -3.16 -2.21
N ASN A 148 -0.19 -1.96 -2.02
CA ASN A 148 1.19 -1.76 -1.59
C ASN A 148 1.47 -2.40 -0.23
N ALA A 149 0.67 -2.09 0.79
CA ALA A 149 0.81 -2.66 2.12
C ALA A 149 0.72 -4.20 2.10
N TYR A 150 -0.15 -4.75 1.27
CA TYR A 150 -0.40 -6.19 1.15
C TYR A 150 0.81 -6.97 0.64
N ILE A 151 1.57 -6.41 -0.30
CA ILE A 151 2.75 -7.07 -0.89
C ILE A 151 4.07 -6.59 -0.28
N ARG A 152 4.07 -5.54 0.53
CA ARG A 152 5.30 -4.92 1.03
C ARG A 152 6.18 -5.86 1.86
N PRO A 153 5.67 -6.62 2.84
CA PRO A 153 6.50 -7.58 3.57
C PRO A 153 7.16 -8.63 2.66
N LEU A 154 6.42 -9.11 1.64
CA LEU A 154 6.95 -10.04 0.64
C LEU A 154 8.07 -9.38 -0.19
N ALA A 155 7.88 -8.13 -0.62
CA ALA A 155 8.86 -7.39 -1.38
C ALA A 155 10.15 -7.12 -0.60
N GLU A 156 10.03 -6.73 0.67
CA GLU A 156 11.19 -6.50 1.56
C GLU A 156 12.05 -7.76 1.66
N ILE A 157 11.44 -8.92 1.97
CA ILE A 157 12.15 -10.21 2.08
C ILE A 157 12.79 -10.61 0.75
N TYR A 158 12.03 -10.53 -0.34
CA TYR A 158 12.50 -10.95 -1.66
C TYR A 158 13.68 -10.12 -2.14
N LEU A 159 13.54 -8.80 -2.10
CA LEU A 159 14.54 -7.86 -2.61
C LEU A 159 15.79 -7.84 -1.74
N GLU A 160 15.66 -8.01 -0.42
CA GLU A 160 16.80 -8.15 0.50
C GLU A 160 17.61 -9.42 0.16
N ARG A 161 16.95 -10.56 0.00
CA ARG A 161 17.62 -11.82 -0.36
C ARG A 161 18.32 -11.74 -1.71
N LEU A 162 17.67 -11.13 -2.70
CA LEU A 162 18.24 -10.95 -4.03
C LEU A 162 19.48 -10.05 -3.97
N GLU A 163 19.39 -8.91 -3.27
CA GLU A 163 20.51 -7.99 -3.11
C GLU A 163 21.71 -8.66 -2.40
N GLN A 164 21.46 -9.42 -1.33
CA GLN A 164 22.50 -10.16 -0.60
C GLN A 164 23.16 -11.23 -1.47
N ALA A 165 22.38 -11.99 -2.25
CA ALA A 165 22.90 -13.00 -3.16
C ALA A 165 23.80 -12.38 -4.25
N LEU A 166 23.38 -11.26 -4.85
CA LEU A 166 24.18 -10.57 -5.86
C LEU A 166 25.51 -10.05 -5.30
N ARG A 167 25.50 -9.54 -4.05
CA ARG A 167 26.72 -9.10 -3.36
C ARG A 167 27.64 -10.27 -3.05
N ALA A 168 27.11 -11.40 -2.59
CA ALA A 168 27.89 -12.59 -2.30
C ALA A 168 28.59 -13.17 -3.53
N GLU A 169 27.95 -13.10 -4.70
CA GLU A 169 28.51 -13.50 -5.99
C GLU A 169 29.50 -12.47 -6.59
N GLY A 170 29.74 -11.35 -5.90
CA GLY A 170 30.68 -10.31 -6.34
C GLY A 170 30.26 -9.58 -7.62
N ILE A 171 28.97 -9.59 -7.97
CA ILE A 171 28.47 -8.93 -9.18
C ILE A 171 28.63 -7.41 -9.02
N PRO A 172 29.44 -6.75 -9.87
CA PRO A 172 29.68 -5.32 -9.75
C PRO A 172 28.45 -4.52 -10.21
N GLY A 173 28.07 -3.51 -9.44
CA GLY A 173 26.96 -2.60 -9.73
C GLY A 173 25.67 -2.88 -8.93
N GLY A 174 24.84 -1.85 -8.79
CA GLY A 174 23.58 -1.96 -8.05
C GLY A 174 22.52 -2.83 -8.76
N LEU A 175 21.55 -3.31 -7.96
CA LEU A 175 20.31 -3.90 -8.45
C LEU A 175 19.31 -2.78 -8.75
N PHE A 176 18.85 -2.73 -10.00
CA PHE A 176 17.79 -1.85 -10.46
C PHE A 176 16.54 -2.66 -10.79
N LEU A 177 15.38 -2.12 -10.44
CA LEU A 177 14.10 -2.75 -10.64
C LEU A 177 13.34 -2.01 -11.74
N MET A 178 12.74 -2.76 -12.66
CA MET A 178 11.84 -2.22 -13.65
C MET A 178 10.50 -1.83 -13.00
N LEU A 179 10.01 -0.65 -13.34
CA LEU A 179 8.71 -0.13 -12.90
C LEU A 179 7.63 -0.38 -13.97
N SER A 180 6.36 -0.36 -13.56
CA SER A 180 5.20 -0.49 -14.46
C SER A 180 5.15 0.59 -15.55
N ASN A 181 5.76 1.75 -15.31
CA ASN A 181 5.83 2.86 -16.26
C ASN A 181 7.02 2.75 -17.22
N GLY A 182 7.80 1.67 -17.16
CA GLY A 182 9.00 1.47 -17.98
C GLY A 182 10.26 2.16 -17.44
N GLY A 183 10.17 2.85 -16.31
CA GLY A 183 11.33 3.42 -15.62
C GLY A 183 12.13 2.38 -14.81
N LEU A 184 13.26 2.81 -14.28
CA LEU A 184 14.08 2.02 -13.35
C LEU A 184 14.10 2.68 -11.98
N THR A 185 14.16 1.85 -10.92
CA THR A 185 14.33 2.33 -9.54
C THR A 185 15.37 1.52 -8.77
N HIS A 186 15.82 2.06 -7.64
CA HIS A 186 16.71 1.37 -6.70
C HIS A 186 15.93 0.43 -5.77
N VAL A 187 16.64 -0.56 -5.23
CA VAL A 187 16.08 -1.54 -4.27
C VAL A 187 15.38 -0.89 -3.08
N SER A 188 15.97 0.17 -2.52
CA SER A 188 15.41 0.86 -1.35
C SER A 188 14.01 1.41 -1.62
N GLU A 189 13.82 2.03 -2.78
CA GLU A 189 12.54 2.60 -3.19
C GLU A 189 11.54 1.51 -3.60
N ALA A 190 12.01 0.47 -4.29
CA ALA A 190 11.24 -0.72 -4.61
C ALA A 190 10.69 -1.46 -3.37
N LYS A 191 11.44 -1.48 -2.26
CA LYS A 191 10.99 -2.02 -0.97
C LYS A 191 9.91 -1.13 -0.32
N ARG A 192 10.01 0.20 -0.49
CA ARG A 192 9.06 1.18 0.06
C ARG A 192 7.71 1.17 -0.66
N VAL A 193 7.75 1.16 -2.00
CA VAL A 193 6.56 1.27 -2.86
C VAL A 193 6.49 0.15 -3.93
N PRO A 194 6.46 -1.14 -3.53
CA PRO A 194 6.49 -2.28 -4.46
C PRO A 194 5.28 -2.36 -5.39
N VAL A 195 4.19 -1.64 -5.12
CA VAL A 195 3.03 -1.59 -6.03
C VAL A 195 3.40 -1.03 -7.42
N GLN A 196 4.49 -0.26 -7.52
CA GLN A 196 5.01 0.24 -8.80
C GLN A 196 5.77 -0.82 -9.61
N LEU A 197 5.96 -2.03 -9.08
CA LEU A 197 6.62 -3.15 -9.76
C LEU A 197 5.62 -4.11 -10.42
N LEU A 198 4.32 -3.90 -10.19
CA LEU A 198 3.26 -4.69 -10.80
C LEU A 198 3.34 -4.55 -12.33
N GLU A 199 3.23 -5.65 -13.06
CA GLU A 199 3.37 -5.64 -14.52
C GLU A 199 4.71 -5.04 -15.06
N SER A 200 5.78 -5.04 -14.23
CA SER A 200 7.10 -4.58 -14.67
C SER A 200 7.69 -5.41 -15.83
N GLY A 201 7.37 -6.72 -15.89
CA GLY A 201 7.79 -7.61 -16.98
C GLY A 201 7.19 -7.20 -18.35
N PRO A 202 5.86 -7.10 -18.46
CA PRO A 202 5.22 -6.58 -19.67
C PRO A 202 5.69 -5.17 -20.07
N ALA A 203 5.92 -4.28 -19.11
CA ALA A 203 6.46 -2.94 -19.38
C ALA A 203 7.85 -3.00 -20.05
N ALA A 204 8.75 -3.85 -19.55
CA ALA A 204 10.06 -4.08 -20.17
C ALA A 204 9.93 -4.63 -21.59
N GLY A 205 9.01 -5.58 -21.82
CA GLY A 205 8.75 -6.14 -23.13
C GLY A 205 8.24 -5.10 -24.14
N ALA A 206 7.30 -4.25 -23.71
CA ALA A 206 6.76 -3.17 -24.53
C ALA A 206 7.84 -2.14 -24.91
N LEU A 207 8.71 -1.77 -23.97
CA LEU A 207 9.83 -0.86 -24.23
C LEU A 207 10.85 -1.43 -25.22
N ALA A 208 11.15 -2.72 -25.14
CA ALA A 208 12.10 -3.36 -26.07
C ALA A 208 11.55 -3.47 -27.50
N GLY A 209 10.22 -3.45 -27.66
CA GLY A 209 9.55 -3.52 -28.95
C GLY A 209 9.19 -2.18 -29.59
N ALA A 210 9.36 -1.06 -28.88
CA ALA A 210 9.09 0.30 -29.36
C ALA A 210 10.31 0.90 -30.06
#